data_AF-A0A2E6Y8N7-F1
#
_entry.id   AF-A0A2E6Y8N7-F1
#
_cell.length_a   1.000
_cell.length_b   1.000
_cell.length_c   1.000
_cell.angle_alpha   90.00
_cell.angle_beta   90.00
_cell.angle_gamma   90.00
#
_symmetry.space_group_name_H-M   'P 1'
#
loop_
_entity.id
_entity.type
_entity.pdbx_description
1 polymer ?
#
loop_
_entity_poly.entity_id
_entity_poly.type
_entity_poly.pdbx_seq_one_letter_code
_entity_poly.pdbx_strand_id
1 'polypeptide(L)'
;MAPLTGPTRKPPAGEDPLGEAIRHETLGEMAATLGRLNTELVTALARLEGARDRLLAAGEDGDDAAGLVERWQHRHRIACEALWNVIIQRELCGLRRHDAFLDSERVPRSVRILMGPASLARPAPDPRHSAPRPVSSQDPSKS
;
A
#
# COMPACT_ATOMS: atom_id res chain seq x y z
N MET A 1 70.68 16.81 10.84
CA MET A 1 69.30 16.99 11.33
C MET A 1 68.40 16.12 10.47
N ALA A 2 67.98 14.96 11.00
CA ALA A 2 67.04 14.07 10.30
C ALA A 2 65.60 14.43 10.72
N PRO A 3 64.62 14.44 9.81
CA PRO A 3 63.24 14.74 10.16
C PRO A 3 62.63 13.54 10.89
N LEU A 4 61.95 13.81 12.00
CA LEU A 4 61.16 12.81 12.73
C LEU A 4 59.88 12.55 11.92
N THR A 5 59.87 11.45 11.18
CA THR A 5 58.64 10.92 10.58
C THR A 5 57.79 10.37 11.71
N GLY A 6 56.79 11.14 12.15
CA GLY A 6 55.80 10.68 13.13
C GLY A 6 55.02 9.47 12.58
N PRO A 7 54.56 8.56 13.47
CA PRO A 7 53.85 7.36 13.03
C PRO A 7 52.56 7.76 12.31
N THR A 8 52.43 7.38 11.04
CA THR A 8 51.17 7.44 10.32
C THR A 8 50.19 6.48 10.97
N ARG A 9 49.19 7.03 11.68
CA ARG A 9 48.11 6.25 12.26
C ARG A 9 47.32 5.63 11.10
N LYS A 10 47.52 4.33 10.86
CA LYS A 10 46.64 3.54 9.99
C LYS A 10 45.22 3.67 10.54
N PRO A 11 44.21 4.10 9.74
CA PRO A 11 42.84 4.12 10.22
C PRO A 11 42.47 2.71 10.71
N PRO A 12 41.70 2.59 11.80
CA PRO A 12 41.32 1.29 12.32
C PRO A 12 40.65 0.47 11.20
N ALA A 13 41.12 -0.77 11.00
CA ALA A 13 40.41 -1.71 10.16
C ALA A 13 39.07 -2.01 10.84
N GLY A 14 38.00 -1.36 10.39
CA GLY A 14 36.68 -1.50 11.00
C GLY A 14 35.63 -0.48 10.57
N GLU A 15 36.02 0.73 10.16
CA GLU A 15 35.09 1.73 9.65
C GLU A 15 35.31 1.95 8.16
N ASP A 16 34.26 1.73 7.37
CA ASP A 16 34.13 2.15 5.98
C ASP A 16 33.18 3.35 5.95
N PRO A 17 33.69 4.60 6.12
CA PRO A 17 32.86 5.79 6.23
C PRO A 17 32.10 6.08 4.95
N LEU A 18 32.67 5.73 3.80
CA LEU A 18 32.00 5.86 2.51
C LEU A 18 30.83 4.89 2.42
N GLY A 19 31.03 3.63 2.80
CA GLY A 19 29.95 2.65 2.87
C GLY A 19 28.85 3.07 3.84
N GLU A 20 29.19 3.72 4.96
CA GLU A 20 28.21 4.25 5.90
C GLU A 20 27.39 5.40 5.31
N ALA A 21 28.04 6.35 4.64
CA ALA A 21 27.36 7.44 3.95
C ALA A 21 26.38 6.90 2.89
N ILE A 22 26.80 5.94 2.07
CA ILE A 22 25.94 5.30 1.06
C ILE A 22 24.74 4.60 1.71
N ARG A 23 24.94 3.89 2.82
CA ARG A 23 23.84 3.25 3.56
C ARG A 23 22.84 4.28 4.08
N HIS A 24 23.33 5.40 4.63
CA HIS A 24 22.48 6.47 5.12
C HIS A 24 21.65 7.10 3.99
N GLU A 25 22.27 7.39 2.84
CA GLU A 25 21.56 7.91 1.66
C GLU A 25 20.53 6.90 1.13
N THR A 26 20.89 5.61 1.07
CA THR A 26 19.98 4.55 0.64
C THR A 26 18.76 4.45 1.55
N LEU A 27 18.96 4.50 2.87
CA LEU A 27 17.86 4.53 3.84
C LEU A 27 16.99 5.77 3.67
N GLY A 28 17.60 6.93 3.43
CA GLY A 28 16.90 8.18 3.13
C GLY A 28 16.00 8.07 1.90
N GLU A 29 16.51 7.54 0.79
CA GLU A 29 15.73 7.38 -0.45
C GLU A 29 14.63 6.33 -0.30
N MET A 30 14.88 5.23 0.41
CA MET A 30 13.85 4.23 0.71
C MET A 30 12.71 4.80 1.56
N ALA A 31 13.03 5.61 2.56
CA ALA A 31 12.04 6.29 3.39
C ALA A 31 11.24 7.32 2.58
N ALA A 32 11.91 8.12 1.74
CA ALA A 32 11.26 9.09 0.86
C ALA A 32 10.34 8.41 -0.16
N THR A 33 10.78 7.30 -0.76
CA THR A 33 10.00 6.47 -1.68
C THR A 33 8.77 5.92 -0.98
N LEU A 34 8.93 5.33 0.20
CA LEU A 34 7.79 4.81 0.97
C LEU A 34 6.77 5.90 1.30
N GLY A 35 7.23 7.11 1.66
CA GLY A 35 6.35 8.25 1.93
C GLY A 35 5.51 8.67 0.71
N ARG A 36 6.13 8.72 -0.48
CA ARG A 36 5.42 9.01 -1.74
C ARG A 36 4.39 7.93 -2.06
N LEU A 37 4.78 6.66 -2.01
CA LEU A 37 3.88 5.53 -2.26
C LEU A 37 2.70 5.50 -1.28
N ASN A 38 2.91 5.83 0.00
CA ASN A 38 1.81 5.90 0.96
C ASN A 38 0.81 7.02 0.62
N THR A 39 1.32 8.18 0.17
CA THR A 39 0.48 9.30 -0.29
C THR A 39 -0.35 8.91 -1.52
N GLU A 40 0.24 8.18 -2.46
CA GLU A 40 -0.44 7.65 -3.63
C GLU A 40 -1.54 6.65 -3.24
N LEU A 41 -1.26 5.73 -2.31
CA LEU A 41 -2.25 4.79 -1.78
C LEU A 41 -3.44 5.53 -1.15
N VAL A 42 -3.19 6.46 -0.23
CA VAL A 42 -4.25 7.25 0.43
C VAL A 42 -5.11 7.98 -0.61
N THR A 43 -4.47 8.58 -1.61
CA THR A 43 -5.17 9.27 -2.70
C THR A 43 -6.02 8.30 -3.54
N ALA A 44 -5.49 7.13 -3.87
CA ALA A 44 -6.19 6.10 -4.62
C ALA A 44 -7.40 5.55 -3.86
N LEU A 45 -7.25 5.31 -2.56
CA LEU A 45 -8.33 4.84 -1.68
C LEU A 45 -9.46 5.87 -1.57
N ALA A 46 -9.14 7.15 -1.34
CA ALA A 46 -10.15 8.21 -1.30
C ALA A 46 -10.90 8.34 -2.64
N ARG A 47 -10.18 8.23 -3.76
CA ARG A 47 -10.76 8.24 -5.11
C ARG A 47 -11.66 7.04 -5.38
N LEU A 48 -11.31 5.87 -4.86
CA LEU A 48 -12.09 4.65 -4.95
C LEU A 48 -13.37 4.76 -4.10
N GLU A 49 -13.26 5.26 -2.87
CA GLU A 49 -14.41 5.49 -1.99
C GLU A 49 -15.42 6.45 -2.64
N GLY A 50 -14.96 7.60 -3.13
CA GLY A 50 -15.85 8.53 -3.84
C GLY A 50 -16.43 7.97 -5.15
N ALA A 51 -15.76 7.03 -5.82
CA ALA A 51 -16.33 6.33 -6.97
C ALA A 51 -17.41 5.33 -6.55
N ARG A 52 -17.18 4.62 -5.44
CA ARG A 52 -18.15 3.68 -4.87
C ARG A 52 -19.42 4.42 -4.45
N ASP A 53 -19.29 5.54 -3.75
CA ASP A 53 -20.45 6.26 -3.23
C ASP A 53 -21.31 6.83 -4.37
N ARG A 54 -20.71 7.32 -5.45
CA ARG A 54 -21.45 7.71 -6.67
C ARG A 54 -22.14 6.53 -7.34
N LEU A 55 -21.48 5.38 -7.42
CA LEU A 55 -22.05 4.16 -8.00
C LEU A 55 -23.25 3.67 -7.19
N LEU A 56 -23.17 3.69 -5.85
CA LEU A 56 -24.28 3.34 -4.96
C LEU A 56 -25.45 4.33 -5.08
N ALA A 57 -25.17 5.63 -5.24
CA ALA A 57 -26.21 6.65 -5.35
C ALA A 57 -26.99 6.61 -6.67
N ALA A 58 -26.38 6.13 -7.76
CA ALA A 58 -27.00 6.09 -9.09
C ALA A 58 -28.05 4.97 -9.28
N GLY A 59 -28.08 3.97 -8.39
CA GLY A 59 -28.95 2.80 -8.55
C GLY A 59 -28.54 1.88 -9.71
N GLU A 60 -29.41 0.92 -10.07
CA GLU A 60 -29.16 -0.06 -11.13
C GLU A 60 -29.59 0.44 -12.52
N ASP A 61 -30.67 1.23 -12.59
CA ASP A 61 -31.32 1.66 -13.84
C ASP A 61 -30.92 3.06 -14.34
N GLY A 62 -29.86 3.65 -13.78
CA GLY A 62 -29.37 4.95 -14.24
C GLY A 62 -28.76 4.87 -15.65
N ASP A 63 -29.03 5.86 -16.50
CA ASP A 63 -28.55 5.93 -17.90
C ASP A 63 -27.01 5.75 -18.06
N ASP A 64 -26.22 6.00 -17.01
CA ASP A 64 -24.74 5.84 -16.99
C ASP A 64 -24.25 4.79 -15.96
N ALA A 65 -25.09 3.82 -15.60
CA ALA A 65 -24.73 2.77 -14.65
C ALA A 65 -23.47 1.99 -15.09
N ALA A 66 -23.38 1.63 -16.37
CA ALA A 66 -22.23 0.91 -16.92
C ALA A 66 -20.93 1.73 -16.84
N GLY A 67 -20.98 3.02 -17.18
CA GLY A 67 -19.81 3.90 -17.11
C GLY A 67 -19.36 4.15 -15.67
N LEU A 68 -20.29 4.22 -14.71
CA LEU A 68 -19.96 4.31 -13.29
C LEU A 68 -19.25 3.04 -12.77
N VAL A 69 -19.71 1.86 -13.19
CA VAL A 69 -19.06 0.58 -12.86
C VAL A 69 -17.64 0.54 -13.42
N GLU A 70 -17.45 0.90 -14.70
CA GLU A 70 -16.13 0.91 -15.33
C GLU A 70 -15.17 1.85 -14.61
N ARG A 71 -15.61 3.08 -14.31
CA ARG A 71 -14.81 4.06 -13.56
C ARG A 71 -14.46 3.56 -12.17
N TRP A 72 -15.40 2.92 -11.47
CA TRP A 72 -15.14 2.32 -10.17
C TRP A 72 -14.10 1.18 -10.27
N GLN A 73 -14.25 0.26 -11.23
CA GLN A 73 -13.31 -0.83 -11.45
C GLN A 73 -11.90 -0.32 -11.79
N HIS A 74 -11.80 0.73 -12.62
CA HIS A 74 -10.52 1.34 -12.94
C HIS A 74 -9.84 1.92 -11.68
N ARG A 75 -10.58 2.64 -10.83
CA ARG A 75 -10.05 3.15 -9.55
C ARG A 75 -9.69 2.03 -8.59
N HIS A 76 -10.43 0.92 -8.61
CA HIS A 76 -10.13 -0.26 -7.81
C HIS A 76 -8.78 -0.86 -8.20
N ARG A 77 -8.51 -1.04 -9.50
CA ARG A 77 -7.22 -1.52 -10.01
C ARG A 77 -6.06 -0.61 -9.59
N ILE A 78 -6.25 0.71 -9.67
CA ILE A 78 -5.22 1.68 -9.22
C ILE A 78 -4.95 1.55 -7.72
N ALA A 79 -5.99 1.40 -6.89
CA ALA A 79 -5.82 1.20 -5.45
C ALA A 79 -5.11 -0.12 -5.12
N CYS A 80 -5.41 -1.19 -5.87
CA CYS A 80 -4.73 -2.49 -5.76
C CYS A 80 -3.23 -2.38 -6.07
N GLU A 81 -2.88 -1.68 -7.15
CA GLU A 81 -1.48 -1.48 -7.54
C GLU A 81 -0.74 -0.58 -6.56
N ALA A 82 -1.35 0.52 -6.13
CA ALA A 82 -0.78 1.41 -5.13
C ALA A 82 -0.49 0.66 -3.81
N LEU A 83 -1.41 -0.20 -3.37
CA LEU A 83 -1.20 -1.01 -2.17
C LEU A 83 -0.04 -1.99 -2.37
N TRP A 84 0.01 -2.67 -3.52
CA TRP A 84 1.07 -3.61 -3.85
C TRP A 84 2.46 -2.95 -3.79
N ASN A 85 2.59 -1.76 -4.38
CA ASN A 85 3.82 -0.97 -4.34
C ASN A 85 4.23 -0.61 -2.91
N VAL A 86 3.27 -0.19 -2.08
CA VAL A 86 3.54 0.10 -0.66
C VAL A 86 3.99 -1.14 0.09
N ILE A 87 3.34 -2.29 -0.10
CA ILE A 87 3.72 -3.54 0.60
C ILE A 87 5.13 -3.96 0.22
N ILE A 88 5.49 -3.96 -1.07
CA ILE A 88 6.86 -4.24 -1.53
C ILE A 88 7.86 -3.31 -0.86
N GLN A 89 7.61 -1.99 -0.89
CA GLN A 89 8.54 -1.02 -0.32
C GLN A 89 8.66 -1.18 1.20
N ARG A 90 7.57 -1.51 1.90
CA ARG A 90 7.60 -1.81 3.33
C ARG A 90 8.44 -3.05 3.63
N GLU A 91 8.36 -4.09 2.81
CA GLU A 91 9.21 -5.27 2.97
C GLU A 91 10.70 -4.95 2.75
N LEU A 92 11.02 -4.13 1.72
CA LEU A 92 12.38 -3.64 1.48
C LEU A 92 12.92 -2.81 2.66
N CYS A 93 12.06 -2.01 3.30
CA CYS A 93 12.39 -1.27 4.52
C CYS A 93 12.38 -2.12 5.81
N GLY A 94 12.10 -3.44 5.73
CA GLY A 94 12.03 -4.33 6.89
C GLY A 94 10.75 -4.22 7.73
N LEU A 95 9.74 -3.48 7.27
CA LEU A 95 8.49 -3.23 7.97
C LEU A 95 7.46 -4.33 7.65
N ARG A 96 7.51 -5.46 8.37
CA ARG A 96 6.73 -6.68 8.03
C ARG A 96 5.37 -6.83 8.72
N ARG A 97 5.03 -5.93 9.65
CA ARG A 97 3.71 -5.92 10.30
C ARG A 97 2.70 -5.22 9.41
N HIS A 98 2.05 -5.96 8.51
CA HIS A 98 1.13 -5.39 7.52
C HIS A 98 -0.27 -5.16 8.07
N ASP A 99 -0.80 -6.03 8.95
CA ASP A 99 -2.20 -5.93 9.42
C ASP A 99 -2.51 -4.57 10.06
N ALA A 100 -1.67 -4.14 11.01
CA ALA A 100 -1.84 -2.85 11.68
C ALA A 100 -1.81 -1.66 10.71
N PHE A 101 -0.97 -1.74 9.66
CA PHE A 101 -0.89 -0.73 8.62
C PHE A 101 -2.13 -0.74 7.71
N LEU A 102 -2.56 -1.91 7.27
CA LEU A 102 -3.76 -2.07 6.44
C LEU A 102 -5.02 -1.57 7.15
N ASP A 103 -5.08 -1.76 8.47
CA ASP A 103 -6.18 -1.31 9.31
C ASP A 103 -6.13 0.21 9.54
N SER A 104 -4.95 0.79 9.80
CA SER A 104 -4.81 2.25 9.98
C SER A 104 -5.19 3.03 8.72
N GLU A 105 -4.79 2.54 7.55
CA GLU A 105 -5.14 3.14 6.26
C GLU A 105 -6.55 2.75 5.77
N ARG A 106 -7.31 1.97 6.56
CA ARG A 106 -8.68 1.53 6.27
C ARG A 106 -8.81 0.86 4.90
N VAL A 107 -7.81 0.09 4.49
CA VAL A 107 -7.74 -0.54 3.17
C VAL A 107 -8.93 -1.50 2.99
N PRO A 108 -9.79 -1.33 1.96
CA PRO A 108 -10.91 -2.22 1.70
C PRO A 108 -10.46 -3.67 1.48
N ARG A 109 -11.25 -4.63 1.96
CA ARG A 109 -10.93 -6.08 1.83
C ARG A 109 -10.69 -6.51 0.39
N SER A 110 -11.48 -6.02 -0.56
CA SER A 110 -11.31 -6.34 -1.99
C SER A 110 -9.97 -5.87 -2.53
N VAL A 111 -9.47 -4.71 -2.07
CA VAL A 111 -8.14 -4.19 -2.43
C VAL A 111 -7.05 -5.05 -1.81
N ARG A 112 -7.20 -5.47 -0.54
CA ARG A 112 -6.24 -6.37 0.14
C ARG A 112 -6.08 -7.71 -0.60
N ILE A 113 -7.19 -8.30 -1.05
CA ILE A 113 -7.20 -9.62 -1.71
C ILE A 113 -6.71 -9.56 -3.16
N LEU A 114 -7.01 -8.47 -3.88
CA LEU A 114 -6.75 -8.34 -5.30
C LEU A 114 -5.55 -7.45 -5.63
N MET A 115 -4.75 -7.04 -4.63
CA MET A 115 -3.56 -6.23 -4.85
C MET A 115 -2.57 -6.93 -5.77
N GLY A 116 -1.94 -6.14 -6.65
CA GLY A 116 -1.01 -6.62 -7.65
C GLY A 116 -0.87 -5.61 -8.80
N PRO A 117 -0.07 -5.93 -9.83
CA PRO A 117 0.08 -5.08 -11.01
C PRO A 117 -1.27 -4.83 -11.70
N ALA A 118 -1.57 -3.57 -12.06
CA ALA A 118 -2.85 -3.24 -12.68
C ALA A 118 -3.07 -3.94 -14.03
N SER A 119 -1.99 -4.26 -14.75
CA SER A 119 -2.02 -4.98 -16.04
C SER A 119 -2.49 -6.42 -15.94
N LEU A 120 -2.40 -7.03 -14.75
CA LEU A 120 -2.84 -8.41 -14.48
C LEU A 120 -4.13 -8.46 -13.65
N ALA A 121 -4.69 -7.30 -13.31
CA ALA A 121 -5.78 -7.23 -12.35
C ALA A 121 -7.09 -7.77 -12.94
N ARG A 122 -7.69 -8.73 -12.21
CA ARG A 122 -9.05 -9.19 -12.48
C ARG A 122 -10.05 -8.12 -12.05
N PRO A 123 -11.13 -7.85 -12.82
CA PRO A 123 -12.18 -6.93 -12.39
C PRO A 123 -12.77 -7.38 -11.05
N ALA A 124 -12.90 -6.42 -10.12
CA ALA A 124 -13.54 -6.66 -8.85
C ALA A 124 -15.07 -6.79 -9.03
N PRO A 125 -15.75 -7.58 -8.17
CA PRO A 125 -17.20 -7.67 -8.17
C PRO A 125 -17.83 -6.29 -7.95
N ASP A 126 -18.94 -6.01 -8.63
CA ASP A 126 -19.70 -4.77 -8.43
C ASP A 126 -20.10 -4.63 -6.95
N PRO A 127 -19.76 -3.51 -6.29
CA PRO A 127 -20.09 -3.30 -4.88
C PRO A 127 -21.59 -3.25 -4.63
N ARG A 128 -22.42 -2.96 -5.63
CA ARG A 128 -23.89 -2.98 -5.53
C ARG A 128 -24.44 -4.40 -5.33
N HIS A 129 -23.77 -5.41 -5.90
CA HIS A 129 -24.21 -6.81 -5.87
C HIS A 129 -23.48 -7.65 -4.81
N SER A 130 -22.70 -7.02 -3.93
CA SER A 130 -22.03 -7.73 -2.84
C SER A 130 -23.06 -8.19 -1.81
N ALA A 131 -23.33 -9.49 -1.75
CA ALA A 131 -24.35 -10.07 -0.87
C ALA A 131 -24.13 -9.66 0.60
N PRO A 132 -25.20 -9.34 1.35
CA PRO A 132 -25.09 -9.16 2.79
C PRO A 132 -24.56 -10.46 3.41
N ARG A 133 -23.59 -10.35 4.34
CA ARG A 133 -23.16 -11.51 5.13
C ARG A 133 -24.39 -12.09 5.84
N PRO A 134 -24.58 -13.42 5.87
CA PRO A 134 -25.49 -13.99 6.85
C PRO A 134 -24.98 -13.56 8.24
N VAL A 135 -25.80 -12.82 8.97
CA VAL A 135 -25.60 -12.60 10.40
C VAL A 135 -25.68 -13.99 11.04
N SER A 136 -24.58 -14.50 11.60
CA SER A 136 -24.65 -15.68 12.46
C SER A 136 -25.53 -15.33 13.66
N SER A 137 -26.81 -15.68 13.57
CA SER A 137 -27.67 -15.87 14.73
C SER A 137 -27.07 -17.02 15.55
N GLN A 138 -26.26 -16.68 16.56
CA GLN A 138 -26.02 -17.57 17.68
C GLN A 138 -27.36 -17.75 18.39
N ASP A 139 -27.97 -18.92 18.22
CA ASP A 139 -29.11 -19.36 19.03
C ASP A 139 -28.63 -19.57 20.49
N PRO A 140 -29.19 -18.84 21.47
CA PRO A 140 -28.98 -19.15 22.87
C PRO A 140 -30.03 -20.17 23.32
N SER A 141 -29.89 -21.42 22.88
CA SER A 141 -30.64 -22.54 23.46
C SER A 141 -29.68 -23.49 24.18
N LYS A 142 -29.26 -23.06 25.37
CA LYS A 142 -28.97 -23.95 26.50
C LYS A 142 -30.01 -23.67 27.57
N SER A 143 -30.92 -24.62 27.77
CA SER A 143 -31.65 -24.88 29.02
C SER A 143 -31.92 -26.36 29.09
#